data_AF-I8TSX7-F1
#
_entry.id   AF-I8TSX7-F1
#
_cell.length_a   1.000
_cell.length_b   1.000
_cell.length_c   1.000
_cell.angle_alpha   90.00
_cell.angle_beta   90.00
_cell.angle_gamma   90.00
#
_symmetry.space_group_name_H-M   'P 1'
#
loop_
_entity.id
_entity.type
_entity.pdbx_description
1 polymer ?
#
loop_
_entity_poly.entity_id
_entity_poly.type
_entity_poly.pdbx_seq_one_letter_code
_entity_poly.pdbx_strand_id
1 'polypeptide(L)'
;MITVRETKFDEYQYEEIANAIKQYQQVRSSLEYITTRLDRIGKTGARTAKEDLLCILVDIDQGIKCLTPRQKKVIVLLTQGYQYEEISAILGISSATAASHACQAFTRLTDYLNQRSKSIH
;
A
#
# COMPACT_ATOMS: atom_id res chain seq x y z
N MET A 1 2.92 19.78 -38.42
CA MET A 1 1.87 19.71 -37.38
C MET A 1 1.78 18.27 -36.93
N ILE A 2 2.34 17.94 -35.76
CA ILE A 2 2.29 16.59 -35.20
C ILE A 2 1.11 16.56 -34.24
N THR A 3 0.09 15.76 -34.56
CA THR A 3 -1.08 15.54 -33.73
C THR A 3 -0.66 14.74 -32.50
N VAL A 4 -0.62 15.39 -31.34
CA VAL A 4 -0.43 14.73 -30.05
C VAL A 4 -1.71 13.93 -29.77
N ARG A 5 -1.65 12.60 -29.94
CA ARG A 5 -2.65 11.71 -29.38
C ARG A 5 -2.43 11.73 -27.87
N GLU A 6 -3.15 12.60 -27.18
CA GLU A 6 -3.33 12.57 -25.73
C GLU A 6 -3.82 11.18 -25.35
N THR A 7 -2.90 10.37 -24.83
CA THR A 7 -3.19 9.06 -24.30
C THR A 7 -4.03 9.24 -23.05
N LYS A 8 -5.32 8.94 -23.18
CA LYS A 8 -6.26 8.53 -22.12
C LYS A 8 -5.70 7.33 -21.33
N PHE A 9 -4.55 7.51 -20.66
CA PHE A 9 -4.07 6.58 -19.65
C PHE A 9 -4.80 6.91 -18.35
N ASP A 10 -6.07 6.49 -18.36
CA ASP A 10 -6.91 6.08 -17.23
C ASP A 10 -6.93 6.94 -15.96
N GLU A 11 -7.65 8.07 -16.04
CA GLU A 11 -8.33 8.70 -14.89
C GLU A 11 -9.09 7.68 -14.02
N TYR A 12 -9.65 6.64 -14.66
CA TYR A 12 -10.36 5.54 -14.02
C TYR A 12 -9.46 4.62 -13.17
N GLN A 13 -8.24 4.31 -13.63
CA GLN A 13 -7.28 3.50 -12.88
C GLN A 13 -6.70 4.28 -11.69
N TYR A 14 -6.60 5.61 -11.79
CA TYR A 14 -6.18 6.48 -10.70
C TYR A 14 -7.17 6.46 -9.53
N GLU A 15 -8.46 6.54 -9.84
CA GLU A 15 -9.53 6.50 -8.84
C GLU A 15 -9.62 5.13 -8.16
N GLU A 16 -9.47 4.04 -8.90
CA GLU A 16 -9.43 2.68 -8.35
C GLU A 16 -8.26 2.50 -7.37
N ILE A 17 -7.06 2.95 -7.73
CA ILE A 17 -5.87 2.82 -6.86
C ILE A 17 -6.02 3.72 -5.63
N ALA A 18 -6.49 4.96 -5.78
CA ALA A 18 -6.72 5.87 -4.66
C ALA A 18 -7.76 5.30 -3.68
N ASN A 19 -8.85 4.72 -4.20
CA ASN A 19 -9.86 4.05 -3.39
C ASN A 19 -9.30 2.82 -2.67
N ALA A 20 -8.49 2.01 -3.34
CA ALA A 20 -7.84 0.87 -2.71
C ALA A 20 -6.90 1.29 -1.56
N ILE A 21 -6.14 2.38 -1.72
CA ILE A 21 -5.26 2.92 -0.68
C ILE A 21 -6.07 3.44 0.51
N LYS A 22 -7.16 4.16 0.24
CA LYS A 22 -8.05 4.67 1.29
C LYS A 22 -8.69 3.53 2.09
N GLN A 23 -9.15 2.48 1.42
CA GLN A 23 -9.66 1.28 2.07
C GLN A 23 -8.58 0.61 2.93
N TYR A 24 -7.35 0.50 2.40
CA TYR A 24 -6.24 -0.07 3.16
C TYR A 24 -5.92 0.73 4.43
N GLN A 25 -5.92 2.06 4.37
CA GLN A 25 -5.74 2.92 5.55
C GLN A 25 -6.86 2.73 6.58
N GLN A 26 -8.12 2.61 6.13
CA GLN A 26 -9.25 2.36 7.04
C GLN A 26 -9.12 1.01 7.75
N VAL A 27 -8.73 -0.03 7.02
CA VAL A 27 -8.49 -1.36 7.58
C VAL A 27 -7.33 -1.31 8.58
N ARG A 28 -6.23 -0.65 8.24
CA ARG A 28 -5.07 -0.50 9.14
C ARG A 28 -5.43 0.23 10.44
N SER A 29 -6.12 1.37 10.35
CA SER A 29 -6.57 2.13 11.52
C SER A 29 -7.53 1.32 12.40
N SER A 30 -8.41 0.53 11.77
CA SER A 30 -9.31 -0.38 12.49
C SER A 30 -8.52 -1.49 13.20
N LEU A 31 -7.48 -2.02 12.56
CA LEU A 31 -6.57 -3.02 13.11
C LEU A 31 -5.82 -2.50 14.33
N GLU A 32 -5.24 -1.29 14.24
CA GLU A 32 -4.50 -0.61 15.31
C GLU A 32 -5.42 -0.31 16.51
N TYR A 33 -6.67 0.09 16.24
CA TYR A 33 -7.69 0.27 17.28
C TYR A 33 -8.04 -1.06 17.98
N ILE A 34 -8.29 -2.12 17.21
CA ILE A 34 -8.65 -3.43 17.75
C ILE A 34 -7.49 -4.01 18.58
N THR A 35 -6.26 -3.96 18.09
CA THR A 35 -5.07 -4.41 18.84
C THR A 35 -4.94 -3.67 20.18
N THR A 36 -5.07 -2.34 20.17
CA THR A 36 -5.05 -1.52 21.40
C THR A 36 -6.16 -1.90 22.38
N ARG A 37 -7.34 -2.29 21.86
CA ARG A 37 -8.48 -2.71 22.68
C ARG A 37 -8.31 -4.11 23.25
N LEU A 38 -7.69 -5.02 22.50
CA LEU A 38 -7.38 -6.38 22.94
C LEU A 38 -6.29 -6.39 24.03
N ASP A 39 -5.32 -5.48 23.96
CA ASP A 39 -4.32 -5.25 25.02
C ASP A 39 -4.94 -4.95 26.38
N ARG A 40 -6.13 -4.33 26.40
CA ARG A 40 -6.85 -4.00 27.62
C ARG A 40 -7.71 -5.14 28.17
N ILE A 41 -7.99 -6.19 27.39
CA ILE A 41 -9.02 -7.21 27.72
C ILE A 41 -8.42 -8.52 28.27
N GLY A 42 -7.11 -8.79 28.11
CA GLY A 42 -6.41 -9.83 28.89
C GLY A 42 -7.06 -11.23 28.89
N LYS A 43 -7.67 -11.66 27.77
CA LYS A 43 -8.26 -13.01 27.63
C LYS A 43 -7.52 -13.82 26.55
N THR A 44 -7.40 -15.12 26.74
CA THR A 44 -6.60 -16.04 25.90
C THR A 44 -6.93 -15.97 24.39
N GLY A 45 -8.20 -15.74 24.01
CA GLY A 45 -8.58 -15.53 22.59
C GLY A 45 -8.31 -14.14 22.02
N ALA A 46 -8.13 -13.13 22.88
CA ALA A 46 -7.67 -11.80 22.48
C ALA A 46 -6.16 -11.78 22.21
N ARG A 47 -5.42 -12.68 22.87
CA ARG A 47 -3.98 -12.88 22.69
C ARG A 47 -3.66 -13.50 21.33
N THR A 48 -4.41 -14.51 20.90
CA THR A 48 -4.25 -15.11 19.56
C THR A 48 -4.59 -14.12 18.45
N ALA A 49 -5.69 -13.37 18.57
CA ALA A 49 -6.02 -12.34 17.59
C ALA A 49 -4.96 -11.22 17.53
N LYS A 50 -4.40 -10.81 18.67
CA LYS A 50 -3.27 -9.86 18.72
C LYS A 50 -2.04 -10.41 18.00
N GLU A 51 -1.69 -11.67 18.25
CA GLU A 51 -0.55 -12.34 17.61
C GLU A 51 -0.74 -12.43 16.09
N ASP A 52 -1.94 -12.76 15.61
CA ASP A 52 -2.27 -12.77 14.18
C ASP A 52 -2.12 -11.39 13.54
N LEU A 53 -2.63 -10.34 14.19
CA LEU A 53 -2.52 -8.97 13.71
C LEU A 53 -1.06 -8.49 13.68
N LEU A 54 -0.25 -8.85 14.68
CA LEU A 54 1.19 -8.56 14.69
C LEU A 54 1.91 -9.28 13.56
N CYS A 55 1.61 -10.55 13.29
CA CYS A 55 2.17 -11.29 12.16
C CYS A 55 1.85 -10.60 10.83
N ILE A 56 0.61 -10.17 10.62
CA ILE A 56 0.20 -9.43 9.42
C ILE A 56 1.01 -8.14 9.27
N LEU A 57 1.18 -7.37 10.34
CA LEU A 57 1.97 -6.13 10.31
C LEU A 57 3.45 -6.38 10.00
N VAL A 58 4.03 -7.44 10.55
CA VAL A 58 5.42 -7.86 10.28
C VAL A 58 5.59 -8.27 8.83
N ASP A 59 4.66 -9.06 8.28
CA ASP A 59 4.71 -9.47 6.87
C ASP A 59 4.55 -8.28 5.92
N ILE A 60 3.70 -7.30 6.26
CA ILE A 60 3.59 -6.04 5.52
C ILE A 60 4.90 -5.25 5.57
N ASP A 61 5.50 -5.05 6.75
CA ASP A 61 6.78 -4.31 6.89
C ASP A 61 7.90 -5.00 6.08
N GLN A 62 7.94 -6.32 6.11
CA GLN A 62 8.91 -7.09 5.37
C GLN A 62 8.67 -7.03 3.86
N GLY A 63 7.41 -7.05 3.41
CA GLY A 63 7.05 -6.84 2.01
C GLY A 63 7.39 -5.44 1.52
N ILE A 64 7.24 -4.41 2.36
CA ILE A 64 7.67 -3.04 2.06
C ILE A 64 9.19 -3.00 1.85
N LYS A 65 9.99 -3.78 2.60
CA LYS A 65 11.45 -3.81 2.42
C LYS A 65 11.86 -4.28 1.02
N CYS A 66 11.08 -5.14 0.37
CA CYS A 66 11.31 -5.61 -1.00
C CYS A 66 11.12 -4.52 -2.08
N LEU A 67 10.56 -3.37 -1.73
CA LEU A 67 10.39 -2.25 -2.65
C LEU A 67 11.70 -1.48 -2.86
N THR A 68 11.91 -0.98 -4.08
CA THR A 68 13.03 -0.07 -4.36
C THR A 68 12.85 1.27 -3.63
N PRO A 69 13.92 2.06 -3.39
CA PRO A 69 13.80 3.35 -2.71
C PRO A 69 12.82 4.32 -3.40
N ARG A 70 12.72 4.29 -4.73
CA ARG A 70 11.79 5.13 -5.49
C ARG A 70 10.34 4.67 -5.33
N GLN A 71 10.10 3.37 -5.38
CA GLN A 71 8.78 2.79 -5.10
C GLN A 71 8.31 3.09 -3.68
N LYS A 72 9.18 2.95 -2.67
CA LYS A 72 8.90 3.31 -1.28
C LYS A 72 8.45 4.76 -1.14
N LYS A 73 9.19 5.70 -1.75
CA LYS A 73 8.86 7.13 -1.72
C LYS A 73 7.49 7.43 -2.33
N VAL A 74 7.17 6.83 -3.48
CA VAL A 74 5.86 6.99 -4.13
C VAL A 74 4.74 6.45 -3.23
N ILE A 75 4.89 5.24 -2.68
CA ILE A 75 3.89 4.64 -1.80
C ILE A 75 3.68 5.47 -0.51
N VAL A 76 4.75 5.97 0.11
CA VAL A 76 4.64 6.83 1.30
C VAL A 76 3.87 8.12 1.02
N LEU A 77 4.08 8.75 -0.14
CA LEU A 77 3.32 9.96 -0.49
C LEU A 77 1.85 9.64 -0.79
N LEU A 78 1.58 8.52 -1.47
CA LEU A 78 0.20 8.07 -1.67
C LEU A 78 -0.50 7.79 -0.33
N THR A 79 0.18 7.19 0.65
CA THR A 79 -0.38 6.96 1.99
C THR A 79 -0.52 8.23 2.83
N GLN A 80 0.02 9.36 2.37
CA GLN A 80 -0.23 10.68 2.95
C GLN A 80 -1.38 11.42 2.23
N GLY A 81 -1.95 10.85 1.17
CA GLY A 81 -3.06 11.40 0.42
C GLY A 81 -2.66 12.22 -0.81
N TYR A 82 -1.38 12.31 -1.13
CA TYR A 82 -0.92 13.00 -2.33
C TYR A 82 -1.34 12.25 -3.60
N GLN A 83 -1.77 13.00 -4.61
CA GLN A 83 -2.09 12.50 -5.94
C GLN A 83 -0.83 12.37 -6.80
N TYR A 84 -0.91 11.60 -7.88
CA TYR A 84 0.25 11.32 -8.74
C TYR A 84 0.88 12.57 -9.35
N GLU A 85 0.07 13.59 -9.66
CA GLU A 85 0.54 14.88 -10.15
C GLU A 85 1.38 15.61 -9.08
N GLU A 86 0.91 15.63 -7.84
CA GLU A 86 1.63 16.21 -6.70
C GLU A 86 2.92 15.43 -6.41
N ILE A 87 2.86 14.10 -6.47
CA ILE A 87 4.02 13.20 -6.31
C ILE A 87 5.03 13.44 -7.43
N SER A 88 4.57 13.66 -8.65
CA SER A 88 5.42 13.93 -9.82
C SER A 88 6.24 15.20 -9.59
N ALA A 89 5.60 16.26 -9.07
CA ALA A 89 6.25 17.51 -8.72
C ALA A 89 7.23 17.35 -7.54
N ILE A 90 6.83 16.64 -6.48
CA ILE A 90 7.67 16.39 -5.29
C ILE A 90 8.93 15.58 -5.62
N LEU A 91 8.80 14.57 -6.49
CA LEU A 91 9.88 13.61 -6.76
C LEU A 91 10.70 13.94 -8.01
N GLY A 92 10.30 14.94 -8.79
CA GLY A 92 10.93 15.34 -10.05
C GLY A 92 10.85 14.25 -11.12
N ILE A 93 9.71 13.57 -11.23
CA ILE A 93 9.45 12.50 -12.21
C ILE A 93 8.15 12.79 -12.95
N SER A 94 7.86 12.08 -14.04
CA SER A 94 6.54 12.21 -14.70
C SER A 94 5.43 11.55 -13.88
N SER A 95 4.19 12.04 -13.99
CA SER A 95 3.02 11.40 -13.36
C SER A 95 2.87 9.94 -13.81
N ALA A 96 3.10 9.64 -15.09
CA ALA A 96 3.14 8.27 -15.61
C ALA A 96 4.24 7.40 -14.96
N THR A 97 5.40 7.98 -14.66
CA THR A 97 6.48 7.28 -13.92
C THR A 97 6.08 7.03 -12.47
N ALA A 98 5.41 7.97 -11.82
CA ALA A 98 4.89 7.78 -10.46
C ALA A 98 3.83 6.65 -10.44
N ALA A 99 2.90 6.64 -11.40
CA ALA A 99 1.92 5.57 -11.56
C ALA A 99 2.58 4.20 -11.82
N SER A 100 3.58 4.16 -12.72
CA SER A 100 4.35 2.94 -12.99
C SER A 100 5.07 2.42 -11.74
N HIS A 101 5.69 3.30 -10.96
CA HIS A 101 6.32 2.93 -9.70
C HIS A 101 5.31 2.42 -8.67
N ALA A 102 4.12 3.03 -8.56
CA ALA A 102 3.07 2.56 -7.67
C ALA A 102 2.57 1.17 -8.07
N CYS A 103 2.21 0.97 -9.34
CA CYS A 103 1.77 -0.32 -9.86
C CYS A 103 2.81 -1.43 -9.60
N GLN A 104 4.06 -1.16 -9.96
CA GLN A 104 5.19 -2.06 -9.70
C GLN A 104 5.43 -2.35 -8.21
N ALA A 105 5.10 -1.41 -7.32
CA ALA A 105 5.21 -1.60 -5.89
C ALA A 105 4.07 -2.48 -5.37
N PHE A 106 2.83 -2.23 -5.81
CA PHE A 106 1.67 -3.05 -5.48
C PHE A 106 1.86 -4.50 -5.93
N THR A 107 2.30 -4.74 -7.16
CA THR A 107 2.58 -6.10 -7.65
C THR A 107 3.59 -6.81 -6.75
N ARG A 108 4.72 -6.16 -6.44
CA ARG A 108 5.76 -6.76 -5.58
C ARG A 108 5.27 -7.06 -4.16
N LEU A 109 4.49 -6.15 -3.58
CA LEU A 109 3.94 -6.34 -2.23
C LEU A 109 2.93 -7.51 -2.21
N THR A 110 2.04 -7.56 -3.20
CA THR A 110 1.08 -8.65 -3.36
C THR A 110 1.78 -9.99 -3.58
N ASP A 111 2.79 -10.04 -4.44
CA ASP A 111 3.57 -11.26 -4.68
C ASP A 111 4.25 -11.76 -3.40
N TYR A 112 4.86 -10.84 -2.64
CA TYR A 112 5.49 -11.18 -1.37
C TYR A 112 4.49 -11.77 -0.37
N LEU A 113 3.35 -11.10 -0.15
CA LEU A 113 2.33 -11.55 0.79
C LEU A 113 1.71 -12.88 0.36
N ASN A 114 1.49 -13.08 -0.94
CA ASN A 114 1.00 -14.35 -1.49
C ASN A 114 1.99 -15.51 -1.30
N GLN A 115 3.29 -15.26 -1.51
CA GLN A 115 4.34 -16.27 -1.26
C GLN A 115 4.43 -16.62 0.23
N ARG A 116 4.30 -15.61 1.10
CA ARG A 116 4.32 -15.79 2.55
C ARG A 116 3.13 -16.61 3.03
N SER A 117 1.93 -16.32 2.53
CA SER A 117 0.72 -17.08 2.82
C SER A 117 0.81 -18.55 2.39
N LYS A 118 1.42 -18.84 1.24
CA LYS A 118 1.62 -20.21 0.74
C LYS A 118 2.62 -21.04 1.55
N SER A 119 3.49 -20.39 2.33
CA SER A 119 4.51 -21.09 3.15
C SER A 119 4.00 -21.50 4.54
N ILE A 120 2.73 -21.24 4.86
CA ILE A 120 2.10 -21.56 6.17
C ILE A 120 1.17 -22.81 6.05
N HIS A 121 1.26 -23.56 4.95
CA HIS A 121 0.63 -24.87 4.76
C HIS A 121 1.70 -25.92 4.43
#